data_AF-A0A2L2XRS6-F1
#
_entry.id   AF-A0A2L2XRS6-F1
#
_cell.length_a   1.000
_cell.length_b   1.000
_cell.length_c   1.000
_cell.angle_alpha   90.00
_cell.angle_beta   90.00
_cell.angle_gamma   90.00
#
_symmetry.space_group_name_H-M   'P 1'
#
loop_
_entity.id
_entity.type
_entity.pdbx_description
1 polymer ?
#
loop_
_entity_poly.entity_id
_entity_poly.type
_entity_poly.pdbx_seq_one_letter_code
_entity_poly.pdbx_strand_id
1 'polypeptide(L)'
;MISPDQIRSLTLENVLVDTGATTLYLVPEVISRLGLQLLKEVDVATAKGIGKARIFRDATLIIAGREGTFECLELPRGQNNLLGVIPLEALGLEPDFRSQKLRVLPTESHETYLTI
;
A
#
# COMPACT_ATOMS: atom_id res chain seq x y z
N MET A 1 2.61 21.11 -16.41
CA MET A 1 2.36 19.66 -16.29
C MET A 1 3.70 18.95 -16.34
N ILE A 2 3.87 17.92 -15.51
CA ILE A 2 5.08 17.08 -15.48
C ILE A 2 4.98 16.10 -16.65
N SER A 3 6.08 15.82 -17.35
CA SER A 3 6.09 14.85 -18.45
C SER A 3 6.09 13.40 -17.92
N PRO A 4 5.56 12.41 -18.66
CA PRO A 4 5.47 11.02 -18.17
C PRO A 4 6.83 10.42 -17.76
N ASP A 5 7.90 10.78 -18.46
CA ASP A 5 9.28 10.38 -18.16
C ASP A 5 9.84 10.99 -16.87
N GLN A 6 9.24 12.07 -16.38
CA GLN A 6 9.58 12.69 -15.11
C GLN A 6 8.78 12.11 -13.93
N ILE A 7 7.79 11.24 -14.18
CA ILE A 7 7.03 10.55 -13.13
C ILE A 7 7.87 9.38 -12.61
N ARG A 8 8.25 9.44 -11.33
CA ARG A 8 8.93 8.31 -10.68
C ARG A 8 7.93 7.19 -10.45
N SER A 9 8.16 6.04 -11.09
CA SER A 9 7.33 4.84 -10.97
C SER A 9 8.21 3.61 -10.76
N LEU A 10 7.66 2.60 -10.09
CA LEU A 10 8.33 1.33 -9.84
C LEU A 10 7.32 0.19 -9.92
N THR A 11 7.68 -0.87 -10.64
CA THR A 11 7.00 -2.16 -10.53
C THR A 11 7.61 -2.92 -9.37
N LEU A 12 6.79 -3.25 -8.37
CA LEU A 12 7.20 -4.08 -7.23
C LEU A 12 6.69 -5.50 -7.44
N GLU A 13 7.59 -6.46 -7.42
CA GLU A 13 7.25 -7.87 -7.41
C GLU A 13 7.21 -8.40 -5.97
N ASN A 14 6.46 -9.48 -5.74
CA ASN A 14 6.39 -10.19 -4.45
C ASN A 14 5.99 -9.30 -3.26
N VAL A 15 5.12 -8.31 -3.48
CA VAL A 15 4.47 -7.56 -2.38
C VAL A 15 3.56 -8.52 -1.62
N LEU A 16 3.72 -8.59 -0.30
CA LEU A 16 2.94 -9.49 0.53
C LEU A 16 1.58 -8.87 0.84
N VAL A 17 0.50 -9.61 0.55
CA VAL A 17 -0.84 -9.25 1.01
C VAL A 17 -0.96 -9.62 2.48
N ASP A 18 -1.17 -8.61 3.34
CA ASP A 18 -1.24 -8.79 4.80
C ASP A 18 -2.52 -8.13 5.33
N THR A 19 -3.52 -8.94 5.65
CA THR A 19 -4.79 -8.45 6.22
C THR A 19 -4.64 -7.92 7.66
N GLY A 20 -3.49 -8.16 8.31
CA GLY A 20 -3.13 -7.52 9.58
C GLY A 20 -2.57 -6.11 9.42
N ALA A 21 -2.16 -5.73 8.21
CA ALA A 21 -1.69 -4.39 7.88
C ALA A 21 -2.86 -3.48 7.51
N THR A 22 -2.87 -2.25 8.02
CA THR A 22 -3.97 -1.31 7.79
C THR A 22 -3.93 -0.68 6.40
N THR A 23 -2.75 -0.23 5.94
CA THR A 23 -2.55 0.50 4.68
C THR A 23 -1.39 -0.10 3.86
N LEU A 24 -0.74 0.68 3.00
CA LEU A 24 0.49 0.34 2.29
C LEU A 24 1.72 0.47 3.21
N TYR A 25 2.62 -0.51 3.17
CA TYR A 25 3.89 -0.47 3.91
C TYR A 25 5.04 -0.71 2.94
N LEU A 26 5.98 0.21 2.90
CA LEU A 26 7.12 0.15 1.97
C LEU A 26 8.44 0.21 2.72
N VAL A 27 9.43 -0.50 2.20
CA VAL A 27 10.81 -0.37 2.70
C VAL A 27 11.43 0.97 2.25
N PRO A 28 12.42 1.51 3.00
CA PRO A 28 12.97 2.84 2.76
C PRO A 28 13.57 3.00 1.35
N GLU A 29 14.08 1.91 0.76
CA GLU A 29 14.63 1.89 -0.59
C GLU A 29 13.57 2.22 -1.66
N VAL A 30 12.34 1.71 -1.50
CA VAL A 30 11.24 1.98 -2.42
C VAL A 30 10.75 3.41 -2.25
N ILE A 31 10.55 3.85 -1.01
CA ILE A 31 10.14 5.22 -0.66
C ILE A 31 11.10 6.25 -1.25
N SER A 32 12.41 6.02 -1.09
CA SER A 32 13.46 6.90 -1.61
C SER A 32 13.48 6.95 -3.14
N ARG A 33 13.33 5.81 -3.82
CA ARG A 33 13.30 5.74 -5.29
C ARG A 33 12.07 6.42 -5.88
N LEU A 34 10.92 6.34 -5.22
CA LEU A 34 9.71 7.07 -5.60
C LEU A 34 9.79 8.55 -5.21
N GLY A 35 10.65 8.91 -4.26
CA GLY A 35 10.79 10.27 -3.76
C GLY A 35 9.56 10.74 -3.00
N LEU A 36 8.89 9.83 -2.27
CA LEU A 36 7.70 10.15 -1.49
C LEU A 36 8.04 11.13 -0.37
N GLN A 37 7.10 12.02 -0.06
CA GLN A 37 7.30 13.03 0.97
C GLN A 37 6.85 12.52 2.33
N LEU A 38 7.67 12.77 3.35
CA LEU A 38 7.30 12.51 4.74
C LEU A 38 6.09 13.38 5.10
N LEU A 39 5.01 12.74 5.53
CA LEU A 39 3.82 13.42 6.02
C LEU A 39 3.95 13.72 7.51
N LYS A 40 4.26 12.69 8.31
CA LYS A 40 4.35 12.78 9.77
C LYS A 40 5.15 11.61 10.35
N GLU A 41 5.59 11.78 11.59
CA GLU A 41 6.05 10.68 12.44
C GLU A 41 4.99 10.38 13.49
N VAL A 42 4.77 9.11 13.79
CA VAL A 42 3.83 8.68 14.84
C VAL A 42 4.53 7.72 15.79
N ASP A 43 4.16 7.79 17.07
CA ASP A 43 4.64 6.85 18.07
C ASP A 43 3.97 5.48 17.86
N VAL A 44 4.77 4.42 17.85
CA VAL A 44 4.32 3.04 17.69
C VAL A 44 4.80 2.17 18.84
N ALA A 45 3.87 1.41 19.43
CA ALA A 45 4.22 0.45 20.45
C ALA A 45 4.89 -0.77 19.81
N THR A 46 6.12 -1.07 20.23
CA THR A 46 6.85 -2.28 19.81
C THR A 46 7.19 -3.12 21.03
N ALA A 47 7.58 -4.38 20.81
CA ALA A 47 8.05 -5.26 21.89
C ALA A 47 9.29 -4.72 22.64
N LYS A 48 10.00 -3.73 22.08
CA LYS A 48 11.18 -3.06 22.69
C LYS A 48 10.84 -1.73 23.36
N GLY A 49 9.56 -1.33 23.41
CA GLY A 49 9.09 -0.04 23.89
C GLY A 49 8.48 0.83 22.80
N ILE A 50 8.27 2.11 23.09
CA ILE A 50 7.72 3.08 22.13
C ILE A 50 8.81 3.42 21.11
N GLY A 51 8.55 3.11 19.85
CA GLY A 51 9.35 3.54 18.70
C GLY A 51 8.63 4.61 17.89
N LYS A 52 9.26 5.07 16.81
CA LYS A 52 8.62 5.96 15.84
C LYS A 52 8.46 5.26 14.50
N ALA A 53 7.28 5.42 13.90
CA ALA A 53 7.03 5.09 12.51
C ALA A 53 6.90 6.37 11.68
N ARG A 54 7.44 6.33 10.46
CA ARG A 54 7.33 7.43 9.50
C ARG A 54 6.21 7.11 8.51
N ILE A 55 5.34 8.08 8.29
CA ILE A 55 4.25 7.99 7.32
C ILE A 55 4.56 8.94 6.18
N PHE A 56 4.45 8.44 4.96
CA PHE A 56 4.66 9.15 3.71
C PHE A 56 3.33 9.27 2.97
N ARG A 57 3.17 10.33 2.18
CA ARG A 57 1.94 10.62 1.45
C ARG A 57 2.09 10.43 -0.06
N ASP A 58 0.93 10.45 -0.72
CA ASP A 58 0.78 10.52 -2.17
C ASP A 58 1.42 9.34 -2.92
N ALA A 59 1.33 8.13 -2.34
CA ALA A 59 1.74 6.90 -3.02
C ALA A 59 0.60 6.37 -3.88
N THR A 60 0.70 6.55 -5.20
CA THR A 60 -0.29 6.01 -6.15
C THR A 60 0.04 4.55 -6.48
N LEU A 61 -0.93 3.67 -6.25
CA LEU A 61 -0.88 2.25 -6.58
C LEU A 61 -1.70 1.98 -7.83
N ILE A 62 -1.17 1.14 -8.72
CA ILE A 62 -1.89 0.58 -9.86
C ILE A 62 -1.83 -0.94 -9.76
N ILE A 63 -2.96 -1.59 -9.50
CA ILE A 63 -3.06 -3.04 -9.33
C ILE A 63 -4.26 -3.54 -10.12
N ALA A 64 -4.06 -4.55 -10.98
CA ALA A 64 -5.10 -5.11 -11.85
C ALA A 64 -5.86 -4.04 -12.66
N GLY A 65 -5.16 -2.99 -13.10
CA GLY A 65 -5.74 -1.86 -13.86
C GLY A 65 -6.57 -0.88 -13.01
N ARG A 66 -6.57 -1.03 -11.68
CA ARG A 66 -7.24 -0.11 -10.75
C ARG A 66 -6.23 0.78 -10.07
N GLU A 67 -6.62 2.03 -9.86
CA GLU A 67 -5.74 3.07 -9.35
C GLU A 67 -6.30 3.70 -8.07
N GLY A 68 -5.41 4.01 -7.13
CA GLY A 68 -5.74 4.73 -5.90
C GLY A 68 -4.49 5.31 -5.25
N THR A 69 -4.66 6.38 -4.48
CA THR A 69 -3.56 7.08 -3.81
C THR A 69 -3.69 6.94 -2.30
N PHE A 70 -2.60 6.52 -1.64
CA PHE A 70 -2.61 6.13 -0.24
C PHE A 70 -1.45 6.73 0.55
N GLU A 71 -1.63 6.82 1.87
CA GLU A 71 -0.51 6.97 2.80
C GLU A 71 0.25 5.64 2.91
N CYS A 72 1.57 5.75 3.01
CA CYS A 72 2.48 4.63 3.17
C CYS A 72 3.19 4.71 4.53
N LEU A 73 3.21 3.62 5.29
CA LEU A 73 4.05 3.50 6.47
C LEU A 73 5.42 2.91 6.09
N GLU A 74 6.50 3.45 6.66
CA GLU A 74 7.84 2.93 6.41
C GLU A 74 8.16 1.71 7.27
N LEU A 75 8.65 0.65 6.63
CA LEU A 75 9.15 -0.56 7.28
C LEU A 75 10.64 -0.46 7.64
N PRO A 76 11.11 -1.27 8.60
CA PRO A 76 12.53 -1.56 8.73
C PRO A 76 13.11 -2.16 7.44
N ARG A 77 14.40 -1.89 7.18
CA ARG A 77 15.11 -2.45 6.02
C ARG A 77 15.12 -3.98 6.04
N GLY A 78 15.11 -4.58 4.85
CA GLY A 78 15.17 -6.04 4.67
C GLY A 78 13.85 -6.76 4.87
N GLN A 79 12.74 -6.06 5.07
CA GLN A 79 11.39 -6.64 5.08
C GLN A 79 10.77 -6.65 3.67
N ASN A 80 9.68 -7.41 3.51
CA ASN A 80 8.87 -7.34 2.30
C ASN A 80 7.93 -6.14 2.37
N ASN A 81 7.67 -5.51 1.23
CA ASN A 81 6.59 -4.52 1.13
C ASN A 81 5.25 -5.20 1.41
N LEU A 82 4.34 -4.53 2.12
CA LEU A 82 3.04 -5.07 2.49
C LEU A 82 1.90 -4.27 1.87
N LEU A 83 0.89 -4.99 1.40
CA LEU A 83 -0.38 -4.44 0.96
C LEU A 83 -1.47 -4.77 1.99
N GLY A 84 -1.89 -3.74 2.73
CA GLY A 84 -2.92 -3.86 3.76
C GLY A 84 -4.35 -3.71 3.28
N VAL A 85 -5.29 -3.74 4.22
CA VAL A 85 -6.73 -3.83 3.95
C VAL A 85 -7.31 -2.58 3.28
N ILE A 86 -6.91 -1.36 3.67
CA ILE A 86 -7.45 -0.12 3.08
C ILE A 86 -7.20 -0.06 1.57
N PRO A 87 -5.97 -0.21 1.05
CA PRO A 87 -5.76 -0.19 -0.39
C PRO A 87 -6.38 -1.40 -1.10
N LEU A 88 -6.51 -2.55 -0.46
CA LEU A 88 -7.26 -3.70 -1.03
C LEU A 88 -8.73 -3.34 -1.23
N GLU A 89 -9.40 -2.87 -0.18
CA GLU A 89 -10.82 -2.54 -0.20
C GLU A 89 -11.13 -1.37 -1.13
N ALA A 90 -10.33 -0.30 -1.06
CA ALA A 90 -10.48 0.87 -1.92
C ALA A 90 -10.30 0.55 -3.40
N LEU A 91 -9.45 -0.43 -3.73
CA LEU A 91 -9.27 -0.93 -5.09
C LEU A 91 -10.24 -2.09 -5.41
N GLY A 92 -11.14 -2.49 -4.51
CA GLY A 92 -12.05 -3.61 -4.72
C GLY A 92 -11.34 -4.93 -5.00
N LEU A 93 -10.24 -5.19 -4.29
CA LEU A 93 -9.42 -6.39 -4.40
C LEU A 93 -9.63 -7.26 -3.18
N GLU A 94 -10.08 -8.50 -3.39
CA GLU A 94 -10.29 -9.47 -2.31
C GLU A 94 -9.20 -10.55 -2.35
N PRO A 95 -8.48 -10.80 -1.24
CA PRO A 95 -7.56 -11.93 -1.13
C PRO A 95 -8.30 -13.27 -1.14
N ASP A 96 -8.01 -14.11 -2.13
CA ASP A 96 -8.41 -15.52 -2.12
C ASP A 96 -7.26 -16.39 -1.62
N PHE A 97 -7.36 -16.80 -0.36
CA PHE A 97 -6.34 -17.63 0.30
C PHE A 97 -6.26 -19.05 -0.24
N ARG A 98 -7.29 -19.56 -0.92
CA ARG A 98 -7.25 -20.91 -1.50
C ARG A 98 -6.45 -20.92 -2.79
N SER A 99 -6.71 -19.95 -3.67
CA SER A 99 -6.02 -19.84 -4.96
C SER A 99 -4.74 -19.01 -4.90
N GLN A 100 -4.49 -18.34 -3.77
CA GLN A 100 -3.38 -17.40 -3.54
C GLN A 100 -3.35 -16.29 -4.60
N LYS A 101 -4.52 -15.73 -4.90
CA LYS A 101 -4.72 -14.67 -5.89
C LYS A 101 -5.53 -13.52 -5.30
N LEU A 102 -5.39 -12.35 -5.90
CA LEU A 102 -6.32 -11.24 -5.69
C LEU A 102 -7.48 -11.38 -6.67
N ARG A 103 -8.70 -11.51 -6.15
CA ARG A 103 -9.93 -11.43 -6.93
C ARG A 103 -10.28 -9.95 -7.12
N VAL A 104 -10.59 -9.59 -8.36
CA VAL A 104 -11.07 -8.26 -8.70
C VAL A 104 -12.59 -8.25 -8.57
N LEU A 105 -13.11 -7.55 -7.56
CA LEU A 105 -14.55 -7.51 -7.29
C LEU A 105 -15.29 -6.61 -8.30
N PRO A 106 -16.53 -6.91 -8.70
CA PRO A 106 -17.27 -6.06 -9.64
C PRO A 106 -17.55 -4.66 -9.06
N THR A 107 -17.51 -3.64 -9.92
CA THR A 107 -17.71 -2.23 -9.49
C THR A 107 -19.19 -1.86 -9.34
N GLU A 108 -20.10 -2.58 -10.01
CA GLU A 108 -21.54 -2.24 -10.10
C GLU A 108 -22.45 -3.35 -9.51
N SER A 109 -22.01 -4.06 -8.47
CA SER A 109 -22.78 -5.16 -7.88
C SER A 109 -22.86 -5.08 -6.36
N HIS A 110 -23.72 -5.91 -5.74
CA HIS A 110 -23.79 -6.07 -4.28
C HIS A 110 -22.52 -6.69 -3.66
N GLU A 111 -21.61 -7.24 -4.47
CA GLU A 111 -20.34 -7.82 -4.04
C GLU A 111 -19.21 -6.77 -4.16
N THR A 112 -19.35 -5.65 -3.46
CA THR A 112 -18.36 -4.56 -3.41
C THR A 112 -18.12 -4.11 -1.96
N TYR A 113 -16.96 -3.51 -1.70
CA TYR A 113 -16.67 -2.87 -0.42
C TYR A 113 -17.31 -1.48 -0.27
N LEU A 114 -17.84 -0.90 -1.36
CA LEU A 114 -18.51 0.40 -1.32
C LEU A 114 -19.95 0.25 -0.82
N THR A 115 -20.24 0.80 0.36
CA THR A 115 -21.59 0.86 0.93
C THR A 115 -22.09 2.31 0.95
N ILE A 116 -23.40 2.51 0.75
CA ILE A 116 -24.10 3.80 0.86
C ILE A 116 -25.03 3.82 2.07
#